data_AF-A0A3D0C689-F1
#
_entry.id   AF-A0A3D0C689-F1
#
_cell.length_a   1.000
_cell.length_b   1.000
_cell.length_c   1.000
_cell.angle_alpha   90.00
_cell.angle_beta   90.00
_cell.angle_gamma   90.00
#
_symmetry.space_group_name_H-M   'P 1'
#
loop_
_entity.id
_entity.type
_entity.pdbx_description
1 polymer ?
#
loop_
_entity_poly.entity_id
_entity_poly.type
_entity_poly.pdbx_seq_one_letter_code
_entity_poly.pdbx_strand_id
1 'polypeptide(L)'
;MAFERELRTINPSLSIPYWDWDNDAGKLIGIANIIGLSSGRSLGRLSGEPDDGLGRAEWFSSPNQTQSLEEFEGDYYVFSSYLESEPHNRGHGWIGGDMANPMISPNDPIFWMHHAQIDRIWSEWQKRNPGEKPYLEGLERKLDPWDDIYDIDTIDDISNLGNDSYEYEDPIPF
;
A
#
# COMPACT_ATOMS: atom_id res chain seq x y z
N MET A 1 -7.95 -7.86 3.03
CA MET A 1 -7.26 -8.19 1.75
C MET A 1 -7.44 -9.67 1.42
N ALA A 2 -7.87 -10.04 0.21
CA ALA A 2 -8.17 -11.44 -0.16
C ALA A 2 -6.95 -12.39 -0.08
N PHE A 3 -5.76 -11.90 -0.44
CA PHE A 3 -4.52 -12.67 -0.33
C PHE A 3 -4.18 -13.03 1.12
N GLU A 4 -4.34 -12.10 2.07
CA GLU A 4 -4.14 -12.38 3.49
C GLU A 4 -5.12 -13.44 4.00
N ARG A 5 -6.38 -13.40 3.55
CA ARG A 5 -7.39 -14.41 3.90
C ARG A 5 -6.94 -15.81 3.46
N GLU A 6 -6.40 -15.94 2.26
CA GLU A 6 -5.82 -17.20 1.76
C GLU A 6 -4.61 -17.64 2.59
N LEU A 7 -3.69 -16.73 2.95
CA LEU A 7 -2.56 -17.05 3.84
C LEU A 7 -3.03 -17.57 5.20
N ARG A 8 -4.10 -16.98 5.75
CA ARG A 8 -4.69 -17.38 7.03
C ARG A 8 -5.36 -18.76 7.00
N THR A 9 -5.70 -19.29 5.82
CA THR A 9 -6.16 -20.70 5.71
C THR A 9 -5.04 -21.70 6.03
N ILE A 10 -3.78 -21.30 5.78
CA ILE A 10 -2.59 -22.11 6.08
C ILE A 10 -2.16 -21.91 7.53
N ASN A 11 -2.06 -20.64 7.95
CA ASN A 11 -1.77 -20.29 9.33
C ASN A 11 -2.61 -19.08 9.77
N PRO A 12 -3.62 -19.29 10.64
CA PRO A 12 -4.53 -18.24 11.10
C PRO A 12 -3.85 -17.06 11.80
N SER A 13 -2.61 -17.21 12.28
CA SER A 13 -1.87 -16.14 12.96
C SER A 13 -1.10 -15.21 12.03
N LEU A 14 -1.12 -15.47 10.71
CA LEU A 14 -0.39 -14.64 9.76
C LEU A 14 -1.17 -13.35 9.44
N SER A 15 -0.44 -12.25 9.41
CA SER A 15 -0.86 -10.97 8.84
C SER A 15 0.19 -10.52 7.83
N ILE A 16 -0.23 -9.73 6.85
CA ILE A 16 0.70 -9.11 5.92
C ILE A 16 1.26 -7.86 6.60
N PRO A 17 2.58 -7.77 6.83
CA PRO A 17 3.16 -6.55 7.37
C PRO A 17 3.11 -5.43 6.33
N TYR A 18 2.90 -4.21 6.77
CA TYR A 18 3.10 -3.04 5.92
C TYR A 18 4.59 -2.73 5.80
N TRP A 19 4.98 -2.17 4.66
CA TRP A 19 6.34 -1.69 4.46
C TRP A 19 6.46 -0.24 4.95
N ASP A 20 7.07 -0.06 6.13
CA ASP A 20 7.34 1.26 6.71
C ASP A 20 8.47 1.98 5.98
N TRP A 21 8.08 2.70 4.94
CA TRP A 21 8.95 3.56 4.14
C TRP A 21 9.75 4.59 4.92
N ASP A 22 9.14 5.15 5.96
CA ASP A 22 9.69 6.28 6.72
C ASP A 22 10.89 5.84 7.55
N ASN A 23 10.81 4.64 8.13
CA ASN A 23 11.86 4.06 8.94
C ASN A 23 12.85 3.21 8.15
N ASP A 24 12.42 2.63 7.02
CA ASP A 24 13.25 1.75 6.21
C ASP A 24 14.06 2.50 5.13
N ALA A 25 13.59 3.66 4.67
CA ALA A 25 14.24 4.46 3.61
C ALA A 25 14.60 3.61 2.37
N GLY A 26 13.73 2.67 1.99
CA GLY A 26 13.95 1.82 0.83
C GLY A 26 14.90 0.64 1.01
N LYS A 27 15.32 0.33 2.24
CA LYS A 27 16.35 -0.69 2.51
C LYS A 27 15.81 -2.11 2.65
N LEU A 28 14.50 -2.29 2.66
CA LEU A 28 13.77 -3.52 2.91
C LEU A 28 14.22 -4.23 4.21
N ILE A 29 14.62 -3.46 5.23
CA ILE A 29 15.04 -3.95 6.54
C ILE A 29 13.90 -4.77 7.13
N GLY A 30 14.19 -6.02 7.49
CA GLY A 30 13.22 -6.96 8.04
C GLY A 30 12.40 -7.73 7.00
N ILE A 31 12.17 -7.19 5.79
CA ILE A 31 11.31 -7.83 4.78
C ILE A 31 12.08 -8.61 3.70
N ALA A 32 13.35 -8.31 3.48
CA ALA A 32 14.21 -9.05 2.52
C ALA A 32 14.26 -10.56 2.80
N ASN A 33 14.11 -10.97 4.07
CA ASN A 33 14.19 -12.38 4.48
C ASN A 33 12.82 -13.07 4.59
N ILE A 34 11.70 -12.34 4.48
CA ILE A 34 10.36 -12.88 4.75
C ILE A 34 9.78 -13.60 3.52
N ILE A 35 10.16 -13.22 2.29
CA ILE A 35 9.58 -13.83 1.06
C ILE A 35 10.64 -14.30 0.04
N GLY A 36 11.82 -14.71 0.51
CA GLY A 36 12.85 -15.25 -0.40
C GLY A 36 13.25 -14.28 -1.51
N LEU A 37 13.03 -12.98 -1.29
CA LEU A 37 13.59 -11.90 -2.11
C LEU A 37 15.10 -12.08 -2.00
N SER A 38 15.69 -12.68 -3.04
CA SER A 38 17.10 -13.03 -3.02
C SER A 38 17.93 -11.82 -2.55
N SER A 39 19.01 -12.09 -1.83
CA SER A 39 20.03 -11.11 -1.43
C SER A 39 20.71 -10.37 -2.59
N GLY A 40 20.15 -10.43 -3.80
CA GLY A 40 20.69 -9.87 -5.04
C GLY A 40 19.65 -9.18 -5.94
N ARG A 41 18.43 -8.86 -5.48
CA ARG A 41 17.52 -8.01 -6.26
C ARG A 41 17.96 -6.54 -6.17
N SER A 42 18.34 -5.95 -7.30
CA SER A 42 18.59 -4.51 -7.42
C SER A 42 17.25 -3.78 -7.57
N LEU A 43 16.82 -3.05 -6.55
CA LEU A 43 15.66 -2.17 -6.58
C LEU A 43 16.08 -0.75 -7.00
N GLY A 44 15.13 0.11 -7.39
CA GLY A 44 15.43 1.53 -7.59
C GLY A 44 16.13 1.84 -8.91
N ARG A 45 16.04 0.96 -9.94
CA ARG A 45 16.77 1.13 -11.21
C ARG A 45 15.83 1.34 -12.40
N LEU A 46 14.93 2.31 -12.30
CA LEU A 46 14.30 2.86 -13.49
C LEU A 46 15.26 3.81 -14.21
N SER A 47 15.17 3.85 -15.54
CA SER A 47 15.89 4.85 -16.33
C SER A 47 15.22 6.22 -16.17
N GLY A 48 15.95 7.22 -15.67
CA GLY A 48 15.51 8.62 -15.69
C GLY A 48 15.41 9.31 -14.33
N GLU A 49 15.54 8.58 -13.22
CA GLU A 49 15.50 9.16 -11.87
C GLU A 49 16.90 9.51 -11.34
N PRO A 50 17.06 10.55 -10.51
CA PRO A 50 18.34 10.94 -9.92
C PRO A 50 18.92 9.82 -9.03
N ASP A 51 20.22 9.55 -9.20
CA ASP A 51 21.01 8.59 -8.41
C ASP A 51 21.54 9.30 -7.15
N ASP A 52 21.26 8.75 -5.95
CA ASP A 52 21.72 9.28 -4.66
C ASP A 52 23.23 9.07 -4.40
N GLY A 53 23.94 8.48 -5.36
CA GLY A 53 25.37 8.21 -5.28
C GLY A 53 25.72 6.90 -4.59
N LEU A 54 24.73 6.11 -4.18
CA LEU A 54 24.87 4.72 -3.72
C LEU A 54 24.34 3.71 -4.76
N GLY A 55 23.91 4.18 -5.94
CA GLY A 55 23.39 3.34 -7.02
C GLY A 55 21.93 2.95 -6.84
N ARG A 56 21.16 3.73 -6.06
CA ARG A 56 19.71 3.59 -5.89
C ARG A 56 19.04 4.92 -6.26
N ALA A 57 17.84 4.87 -6.84
CA ALA A 57 17.03 6.08 -6.98
C ALA A 57 16.69 6.64 -5.60
N GLU A 58 16.74 7.98 -5.43
CA GLU A 58 16.32 8.63 -4.17
C GLU A 58 14.94 8.11 -3.73
N TRP A 59 14.80 7.90 -2.42
CA TRP A 59 13.58 7.35 -1.82
C TRP A 59 12.37 8.26 -2.12
N PHE A 60 11.25 7.66 -2.58
CA PHE A 60 10.12 8.42 -3.14
C PHE A 60 9.12 8.93 -2.09
N SER A 61 9.21 8.51 -0.82
CA SER A 61 8.43 9.07 0.28
C SER A 61 9.34 9.79 1.30
N SER A 62 8.78 10.63 2.15
CA SER A 62 9.50 11.07 3.37
C SER A 62 8.53 11.01 4.53
N PRO A 63 9.00 10.95 5.79
CA PRO A 63 8.10 10.99 6.94
C PRO A 63 7.14 12.18 6.90
N ASN A 64 7.59 13.32 6.38
CA ASN A 64 6.76 14.51 6.20
C ASN A 64 5.68 14.32 5.12
N GLN A 65 5.97 13.58 4.05
CA GLN A 65 5.00 13.31 2.98
C GLN A 65 3.95 12.30 3.46
N THR A 66 4.38 11.21 4.12
CA THR A 66 3.48 10.23 4.73
C THR A 66 2.55 10.92 5.73
N GLN A 67 3.11 11.71 6.65
CA GLN A 67 2.35 12.52 7.59
C GLN A 67 1.40 13.49 6.86
N SER A 68 1.84 14.17 5.80
CA SER A 68 0.96 15.11 5.08
C SER A 68 -0.27 14.46 4.46
N LEU A 69 -0.19 13.17 4.07
CA LEU A 69 -1.32 12.40 3.58
C LEU A 69 -2.22 11.93 4.72
N GLU A 70 -1.64 11.41 5.80
CA GLU A 70 -2.38 10.99 6.99
C GLU A 70 -3.16 12.16 7.61
N GLU A 71 -2.58 13.35 7.61
CA GLU A 71 -3.15 14.58 8.19
C GLU A 71 -3.93 15.44 7.19
N PHE A 72 -4.15 14.96 5.96
CA PHE A 72 -4.83 15.73 4.93
C PHE A 72 -6.29 16.02 5.30
N GLU A 73 -6.64 17.30 5.41
CA GLU A 73 -8.00 17.80 5.67
C GLU A 73 -8.66 18.25 4.36
N GLY A 74 -9.23 17.31 3.61
CA GLY A 74 -9.90 17.60 2.34
C GLY A 74 -10.78 16.44 1.88
N ASP A 75 -11.43 16.62 0.73
CA ASP A 75 -12.33 15.60 0.20
C ASP A 75 -11.60 14.34 -0.28
N TYR A 76 -12.35 13.24 -0.33
CA TYR A 76 -11.87 11.93 -0.79
C TYR A 76 -11.14 11.99 -2.15
N TYR A 77 -11.62 12.79 -3.11
CA TYR A 77 -11.10 12.78 -4.47
C TYR A 77 -9.73 13.42 -4.57
N VAL A 78 -9.52 14.53 -3.84
CA VAL A 78 -8.20 15.15 -3.77
C VAL A 78 -7.22 14.23 -3.04
N PHE A 79 -7.62 13.70 -1.88
CA PHE A 79 -6.81 12.75 -1.11
C PHE A 79 -6.39 11.53 -1.94
N SER A 80 -7.35 10.82 -2.51
CA SER A 80 -7.12 9.59 -3.27
C SER A 80 -6.24 9.83 -4.50
N SER A 81 -6.41 10.96 -5.19
CA SER A 81 -5.54 11.34 -6.32
C SER A 81 -4.08 11.52 -5.89
N TYR A 82 -3.83 12.16 -4.74
CA TYR A 82 -2.47 12.32 -4.22
C TYR A 82 -1.88 11.00 -3.74
N LEU A 83 -2.64 10.20 -3.00
CA LEU A 83 -2.21 8.87 -2.53
C LEU A 83 -1.86 7.95 -3.71
N GLU A 84 -2.69 7.97 -4.75
CA GLU A 84 -2.53 7.16 -5.97
C GLU A 84 -1.32 7.63 -6.79
N SER A 85 -1.16 8.93 -7.02
CA SER A 85 -0.12 9.46 -7.90
C SER A 85 1.27 9.47 -7.27
N GLU A 86 1.38 9.83 -5.99
CA GLU A 86 2.66 10.04 -5.35
C GLU A 86 3.19 8.72 -4.76
N PRO A 87 2.79 8.25 -3.57
CA PRO A 87 3.40 7.06 -3.00
C PRO A 87 3.04 5.77 -3.75
N HIS A 88 1.80 5.61 -4.23
CA HIS A 88 1.39 4.36 -4.89
C HIS A 88 2.10 4.17 -6.24
N ASN A 89 1.87 5.06 -7.20
CA ASN A 89 2.42 4.94 -8.55
C ASN A 89 3.94 5.14 -8.59
N ARG A 90 4.50 6.08 -7.82
CA ARG A 90 5.97 6.22 -7.77
C ARG A 90 6.62 5.02 -7.11
N GLY A 91 5.99 4.40 -6.10
CA GLY A 91 6.53 3.20 -5.47
C GLY A 91 6.62 2.02 -6.43
N HIS A 92 5.53 1.76 -7.18
CA HIS A 92 5.53 0.78 -8.28
C HIS A 92 6.67 1.02 -9.27
N GLY A 93 6.80 2.28 -9.72
CA GLY A 93 7.89 2.70 -10.60
C GLY A 93 9.26 2.44 -9.97
N TRP A 94 9.52 3.03 -8.80
CA TRP A 94 10.81 2.99 -8.11
C TRP A 94 11.31 1.55 -7.90
N ILE A 95 10.44 0.63 -7.46
CA ILE A 95 10.83 -0.77 -7.25
C ILE A 95 11.25 -1.43 -8.58
N GLY A 96 10.51 -1.17 -9.67
CA GLY A 96 10.83 -1.69 -11.00
C GLY A 96 10.55 -3.19 -11.17
N GLY A 97 10.86 -3.71 -12.36
CA GLY A 97 10.54 -5.10 -12.72
C GLY A 97 9.04 -5.32 -12.83
N ASP A 98 8.52 -6.39 -12.25
CA ASP A 98 7.07 -6.68 -12.26
C ASP A 98 6.28 -5.56 -11.59
N MET A 99 6.80 -4.95 -10.50
CA MET A 99 6.16 -3.81 -9.82
C MET A 99 5.92 -2.59 -10.71
N ALA A 100 6.76 -2.35 -11.73
CA ALA A 100 6.55 -1.22 -12.65
C ALA A 100 5.50 -1.50 -13.74
N ASN A 101 4.97 -2.73 -13.82
CA ASN A 101 3.96 -3.11 -14.79
C ASN A 101 2.64 -3.45 -14.09
N PRO A 102 1.59 -2.61 -14.22
CA PRO A 102 0.33 -2.80 -13.49
C PRO A 102 -0.39 -4.11 -13.83
N MET A 103 -0.07 -4.74 -14.97
CA MET A 103 -0.68 -6.01 -15.36
C MET A 103 -0.08 -7.22 -14.63
N ILE A 104 1.12 -7.08 -14.05
CA ILE A 104 1.88 -8.19 -13.45
C ILE A 104 2.50 -7.84 -12.11
N SER A 105 2.34 -6.62 -11.59
CA SER A 105 2.90 -6.20 -10.32
C SER A 105 2.58 -7.12 -9.13
N PRO A 106 1.40 -7.77 -9.04
CA PRO A 106 1.13 -8.71 -7.95
C PRO A 106 1.99 -9.99 -7.96
N ASN A 107 2.72 -10.28 -9.04
CA ASN A 107 3.66 -11.40 -9.09
C ASN A 107 4.87 -11.20 -8.17
N ASP A 108 5.18 -9.94 -7.83
CA ASP A 108 6.24 -9.58 -6.93
C ASP A 108 5.73 -9.54 -5.49
N PRO A 109 6.27 -10.35 -4.56
CA PRO A 109 5.74 -10.42 -3.21
C PRO A 109 5.77 -9.09 -2.43
N ILE A 110 6.65 -8.14 -2.81
CA ILE A 110 6.67 -6.82 -2.20
C ILE A 110 5.40 -6.00 -2.47
N PHE A 111 4.66 -6.35 -3.55
CA PHE A 111 3.37 -5.74 -3.89
C PHE A 111 2.45 -5.65 -2.68
N TRP A 112 2.28 -6.76 -1.98
CA TRP A 112 1.35 -6.85 -0.87
C TRP A 112 1.75 -5.99 0.32
N MET A 113 3.05 -5.84 0.59
CA MET A 113 3.55 -4.98 1.67
C MET A 113 3.49 -3.49 1.30
N HIS A 114 3.75 -3.16 0.03
CA HIS A 114 3.57 -1.82 -0.53
C HIS A 114 2.12 -1.37 -0.42
N HIS A 115 1.18 -2.22 -0.86
CA HIS A 115 -0.25 -1.94 -0.75
C HIS A 115 -0.75 -1.92 0.70
N ALA A 116 -0.20 -2.76 1.59
CA ALA A 116 -0.54 -2.69 3.02
C ALA A 116 -0.15 -1.34 3.66
N GLN A 117 0.92 -0.68 3.19
CA GLN A 117 1.29 0.67 3.63
C GLN A 117 0.36 1.74 3.05
N ILE A 118 -0.05 1.62 1.79
CA ILE A 118 -1.06 2.49 1.18
C ILE A 118 -2.39 2.40 1.96
N ASP A 119 -2.83 1.18 2.26
CA ASP A 119 -4.05 0.90 3.02
C ASP A 119 -3.96 1.48 4.45
N ARG A 120 -2.77 1.48 5.07
CA ARG A 120 -2.52 2.12 6.37
C ARG A 120 -2.76 3.62 6.31
N ILE A 121 -2.13 4.31 5.36
CA ILE A 121 -2.27 5.77 5.20
C ILE A 121 -3.74 6.13 4.96
N TRP A 122 -4.43 5.34 4.12
CA TRP A 122 -5.86 5.53 3.89
C TRP A 122 -6.68 5.37 5.18
N SER A 123 -6.41 4.34 5.98
CA SER A 123 -7.09 4.11 7.26
C SER A 123 -6.88 5.27 8.25
N GLU A 124 -5.66 5.78 8.37
CA GLU A 124 -5.37 6.94 9.23
C GLU A 124 -6.10 8.21 8.77
N TRP A 125 -6.12 8.46 7.46
CA TRP A 125 -6.87 9.58 6.90
C TRP A 125 -8.38 9.48 7.20
N GLN A 126 -8.97 8.29 7.08
CA GLN A 126 -10.40 8.08 7.37
C GLN A 126 -10.77 8.36 8.83
N LYS A 127 -9.90 8.00 9.78
CA LYS A 127 -10.11 8.29 11.21
C LYS A 127 -10.25 9.79 11.47
N ARG A 128 -9.56 10.62 10.66
CA ARG A 128 -9.56 12.08 10.78
C ARG A 128 -10.65 12.76 9.94
N ASN A 129 -11.14 12.10 8.89
CA ASN A 129 -12.13 12.63 7.96
C ASN A 129 -13.43 11.79 7.95
N PRO A 130 -14.16 11.72 9.08
CA PRO A 130 -15.33 10.85 9.19
C PRO A 130 -16.43 11.30 8.22
N GLY A 131 -16.91 10.36 7.40
CA GLY A 131 -17.98 10.59 6.43
C GLY A 131 -17.51 10.97 5.02
N GLU A 132 -16.21 11.22 4.84
CA GLU A 132 -15.64 11.36 3.51
C GLU A 132 -15.53 9.99 2.82
N LYS A 133 -16.06 9.90 1.60
CA LYS A 133 -16.11 8.68 0.80
C LYS A 133 -16.29 8.98 -0.68
N PRO A 134 -15.94 8.07 -1.60
CA PRO A 134 -16.28 8.26 -3.00
C PRO A 134 -17.80 8.30 -3.18
N TYR A 135 -18.27 9.19 -4.05
CA TYR A 135 -19.65 9.15 -4.53
C TYR A 135 -19.71 8.30 -5.80
N LEU A 136 -20.02 7.01 -5.64
CA LEU A 136 -20.09 6.04 -6.75
C LEU A 136 -21.53 5.84 -7.22
N GLU A 137 -21.73 5.74 -8.52
CA GLU A 137 -23.03 5.43 -9.15
C GLU A 137 -22.92 4.27 -10.15
N GLY A 138 -24.02 3.52 -10.35
CA GLY A 138 -24.09 2.49 -11.38
C GLY A 138 -23.03 1.38 -11.25
N LEU A 139 -22.29 1.11 -12.32
CA LEU A 139 -21.27 0.06 -12.38
C LEU A 139 -20.01 0.38 -11.59
N GLU A 140 -19.75 1.66 -11.28
CA GLU A 140 -18.58 2.09 -10.50
C GLU A 140 -18.63 1.58 -9.05
N ARG A 141 -19.81 1.13 -8.61
CA ARG A 141 -20.04 0.51 -7.31
C ARG A 141 -19.54 -0.94 -7.20
N LYS A 142 -19.12 -1.54 -8.31
CA LYS A 142 -18.71 -2.95 -8.38
C LYS A 142 -17.20 -3.06 -8.50
N LEU A 143 -16.57 -3.79 -7.59
CA LEU A 143 -15.16 -4.17 -7.70
C LEU A 143 -15.05 -5.52 -8.40
N ASP A 144 -15.06 -5.53 -9.73
CA ASP A 144 -14.78 -6.73 -10.54
C ASP A 144 -13.36 -7.26 -10.22
N PRO A 145 -13.13 -8.57 -10.00
CA PRO A 145 -14.07 -9.71 -10.06
C PRO A 145 -14.70 -10.11 -8.72
N TRP A 146 -14.64 -9.24 -7.73
CA TRP A 146 -15.15 -9.50 -6.39
C TRP A 146 -16.52 -8.86 -6.13
N ASP A 147 -17.29 -8.53 -7.18
CA ASP A 147 -18.60 -7.90 -7.04
C ASP A 147 -19.66 -8.80 -6.38
N ASP A 148 -19.37 -10.10 -6.28
CA ASP A 148 -20.14 -11.07 -5.49
C ASP A 148 -19.79 -11.07 -3.98
N ILE A 149 -18.65 -10.46 -3.59
CA ILE A 149 -18.10 -10.50 -2.23
C ILE A 149 -18.08 -9.11 -1.58
N TYR A 150 -17.75 -8.08 -2.35
CA TYR A 150 -17.66 -6.69 -1.89
C TYR A 150 -18.68 -5.85 -2.67
N ASP A 151 -19.68 -5.32 -1.97
CA ASP A 151 -20.70 -4.41 -2.49
C ASP A 151 -20.52 -2.98 -1.95
N ILE A 152 -21.36 -2.04 -2.42
CA ILE A 152 -21.25 -0.63 -2.01
C ILE A 152 -21.40 -0.42 -0.50
N ASP A 153 -22.19 -1.23 0.20
CA ASP A 153 -22.37 -1.05 1.65
C ASP A 153 -21.10 -1.51 2.41
N THR A 154 -20.28 -2.38 1.80
CA THR A 154 -18.96 -2.79 2.31
C THR A 154 -17.76 -1.97 1.80
N ILE A 155 -17.92 -1.24 0.68
CA ILE A 155 -16.88 -0.40 0.07
C ILE A 155 -17.03 1.08 0.45
N ASP A 156 -18.24 1.56 0.72
CA ASP A 156 -18.48 2.94 1.20
C ASP A 156 -17.92 3.16 2.61
N ASP A 157 -17.69 2.06 3.34
CA ASP A 157 -17.09 2.05 4.68
C ASP A 157 -15.97 0.99 4.76
N ILE A 158 -14.89 1.18 4.00
CA ILE A 158 -13.66 0.40 4.15
C ILE A 158 -12.94 0.61 5.49
N SER A 159 -13.45 1.46 6.39
CA SER A 159 -13.00 1.47 7.78
C SER A 159 -13.62 0.32 8.59
N ASN A 160 -14.73 -0.25 8.09
CA ASN A 160 -15.44 -1.38 8.66
C ASN A 160 -15.41 -2.58 7.70
N LEU A 161 -14.21 -3.12 7.48
CA LEU A 161 -13.98 -4.31 6.66
C LEU A 161 -14.55 -5.61 7.27
N GLY A 162 -15.34 -5.54 8.36
CA GLY A 162 -15.88 -6.71 9.07
C GLY A 162 -14.78 -7.69 9.50
N ASN A 163 -14.87 -8.96 9.11
CA ASN A 163 -13.83 -9.96 9.41
C ASN A 163 -12.47 -9.72 8.69
N ASP A 164 -12.42 -8.79 7.73
CA ASP A 164 -11.17 -8.34 7.11
C ASP A 164 -10.64 -7.04 7.76
N SER A 165 -11.28 -6.54 8.83
CA SER A 165 -10.74 -5.40 9.57
C SER A 165 -9.38 -5.75 10.15
N TYR A 166 -8.41 -4.91 9.80
CA TYR A 166 -7.06 -4.95 10.34
C TYR A 166 -6.87 -3.71 11.21
N GLU A 167 -6.27 -3.91 12.38
CA GLU A 167 -5.73 -2.81 13.17
C GLU A 167 -4.24 -2.71 12.81
N TYR A 168 -3.80 -1.53 12.40
CA TYR A 168 -2.38 -1.25 12.30
C TYR A 168 -1.87 -0.91 13.68
N GLU A 169 -1.00 -1.77 14.22
CA GLU A 169 -0.22 -1.43 15.39
C GLU A 169 0.95 -0.53 14.97
N ASP A 170 1.32 0.41 15.84
CA ASP A 170 2.57 1.14 15.67
C ASP A 170 3.76 0.16 15.61
N PRO A 171 4.83 0.49 14.85
CA PRO A 171 5.97 -0.39 14.75
C PRO A 171 6.54 -0.69 16.14
N ILE A 172 6.76 -1.97 16.45
CA ILE A 172 7.41 -2.37 17.70
C ILE A 172 8.83 -1.78 17.67
N PRO A 173 9.22 -0.93 18.64
CA PRO A 173 10.58 -0.38 18.69
C PRO A 173 11.60 -1.52 18.83
N PHE A 174 12.61 -1.54 17.96
CA PHE A 174 13.76 -2.45 18.07
C PHE A 174 14.77 -2.01 19.14
#